data_AF-A0A498MCF4-F1
#
_entry.id   AF-A0A498MCF4-F1
#
_cell.length_a   1.000
_cell.length_b   1.000
_cell.length_c   1.000
_cell.angle_alpha   90.00
_cell.angle_beta   90.00
_cell.angle_gamma   90.00
#
_symmetry.space_group_name_H-M   'P 1'
#
loop_
_entity.id
_entity.type
_entity.pdbx_description
1 polymer ?
#
loop_
_entity_poly.entity_id
_entity_poly.type
_entity_poly.pdbx_seq_one_letter_code
_entity_poly.pdbx_strand_id
1 'polypeptide(L)'
;MTSASVLQFLKTVKHFGEDADKMQPDEFFGIFDQFLQSFAEARQENENMRRRKEEEERRARMEAQLKEQREKERKARKAKENGEDDGGEFDDLVSALRSGEVFDKDLSKMKRNRKRINSQTSDTGRERPITKLNF
;
A
#
# COMPACT_ATOMS: atom_id res chain seq x y z
N MET A 1 15.05 -39.82 48.31
CA MET A 1 14.60 -40.39 47.02
C MET A 1 14.57 -39.25 46.01
N THR A 2 15.36 -39.32 44.93
CA THR A 2 15.26 -38.39 43.80
C THR A 2 13.97 -38.69 43.03
N SER A 3 13.18 -37.66 42.71
CA SER A 3 11.95 -37.83 41.94
C SER A 3 12.23 -38.24 40.49
N ALA A 4 11.25 -38.87 39.84
CA ALA A 4 11.34 -39.24 38.42
C ALA A 4 11.59 -38.01 37.52
N SER A 5 11.06 -36.84 37.88
CA SER A 5 11.28 -35.58 37.16
C SER A 5 12.75 -35.15 37.17
N VAL A 6 13.43 -35.26 38.31
CA VAL A 6 14.86 -34.93 38.44
C VAL A 6 15.71 -35.89 37.61
N LEU A 7 15.41 -37.20 37.64
CA LEU A 7 16.15 -38.18 36.83
C LEU A 7 15.98 -37.92 35.32
N GLN A 8 14.77 -37.56 34.90
CA GLN A 8 14.51 -37.21 33.50
C GLN A 8 15.25 -35.94 33.09
N PHE A 9 15.26 -34.92 33.94
CA PHE A 9 16.00 -33.69 33.69
C PHE A 9 17.50 -33.97 33.49
N LEU A 10 18.15 -34.66 34.42
CA LEU A 10 19.58 -34.98 34.33
C LEU A 10 19.92 -35.80 33.07
N LYS A 11 19.05 -36.75 32.69
CA LYS A 11 19.19 -37.52 31.44
C LYS A 11 19.11 -36.62 30.21
N THR A 12 18.16 -35.70 30.18
CA THR A 12 17.99 -34.74 29.07
C THR A 12 19.19 -33.80 28.98
N VAL A 13 19.63 -33.21 30.09
CA VAL A 13 20.81 -32.32 30.11
C VAL A 13 22.05 -33.02 29.57
N LYS A 14 22.34 -34.25 30.04
CA LYS A 14 23.44 -35.07 29.50
C LYS A 14 23.27 -35.40 28.02
N HIS A 15 22.04 -35.62 27.55
CA HIS A 15 21.76 -35.91 26.14
C HIS A 15 22.14 -34.74 25.23
N PHE A 16 21.96 -33.51 25.70
CA PHE A 16 22.35 -32.29 24.98
C PHE A 16 23.82 -31.87 25.23
N GLY A 17 24.60 -32.67 25.97
CA GLY A 17 26.03 -32.45 26.18
C GLY A 17 26.38 -31.50 27.33
N GLU A 18 25.40 -31.12 28.16
CA GLU A 18 25.57 -30.19 29.26
C GLU A 18 25.96 -30.89 30.58
N ASP A 19 26.62 -30.15 31.48
CA ASP A 19 27.00 -30.66 32.81
C ASP A 19 25.78 -30.69 33.74
N ALA A 20 25.19 -31.87 33.91
CA ALA A 20 23.99 -32.08 34.72
C ALA A 20 24.14 -31.75 36.21
N ASP A 21 25.38 -31.65 36.73
CA ASP A 21 25.60 -31.28 38.13
C ASP A 21 25.66 -29.76 38.32
N LYS A 22 25.84 -28.99 37.25
CA LYS A 22 25.91 -27.51 37.26
C LYS A 22 24.71 -26.84 36.60
N MET A 23 24.08 -27.52 35.65
CA MET A 23 22.99 -26.97 34.86
C MET A 23 21.67 -26.95 35.64
N GLN A 24 21.09 -25.76 35.82
CA GLN A 24 19.78 -25.61 36.44
C GLN A 24 18.65 -25.74 35.40
N PRO A 25 17.44 -26.20 35.79
CA PRO A 25 16.31 -26.30 34.88
C PRO A 25 15.95 -24.98 34.19
N ASP A 26 15.92 -23.87 34.93
CA ASP A 26 15.53 -22.57 34.39
C ASP A 26 16.52 -22.07 33.34
N GLU A 27 17.81 -22.33 33.54
CA GLU A 27 18.86 -22.01 32.57
C GLU A 27 18.75 -22.89 31.33
N PHE A 28 18.66 -24.22 31.52
CA PHE A 28 18.57 -25.18 30.42
C PHE A 28 17.34 -24.94 29.55
N PHE A 29 16.16 -24.82 30.15
CA PHE A 29 14.92 -24.59 29.41
C PHE A 29 14.80 -23.15 28.90
N GLY A 30 15.43 -22.18 29.55
CA GLY A 30 15.54 -20.80 29.07
C GLY A 30 16.24 -20.69 27.71
N ILE A 31 17.24 -21.55 27.44
CA ILE A 31 17.89 -21.63 26.11
C ILE A 31 16.86 -21.98 25.02
N PHE A 32 16.03 -23.00 25.27
CA PHE A 32 15.01 -23.41 24.32
C PHE A 32 13.89 -22.39 24.19
N ASP A 33 13.46 -21.75 25.28
CA ASP A 33 12.44 -20.71 25.24
C ASP A 33 12.90 -19.53 24.38
N GLN A 34 14.13 -19.04 24.60
CA GLN A 34 14.73 -17.98 23.79
C GLN A 34 14.91 -18.39 22.32
N PHE A 35 15.29 -19.64 22.06
CA PHE A 35 15.37 -20.18 20.70
C PHE A 35 13.99 -20.22 20.03
N LEU A 36 12.96 -20.71 20.71
CA LEU A 36 11.61 -20.80 20.16
C LEU A 36 11.03 -19.42 19.86
N GLN A 37 11.27 -18.44 20.72
CA GLN A 37 10.87 -17.05 20.49
C GLN A 37 11.57 -16.47 19.25
N SER A 38 12.90 -16.53 19.20
CA SER A 38 13.67 -16.01 18.06
C SER A 38 13.35 -16.74 16.75
N PHE A 39 13.09 -18.05 16.80
CA PHE A 39 12.67 -18.83 15.65
C PHE A 39 11.27 -18.43 15.14
N ALA A 40 10.33 -18.15 16.04
CA ALA A 40 9.00 -17.66 15.67
C ALA A 40 9.08 -16.27 15.03
N GLU A 41 9.88 -15.37 15.59
CA GLU A 41 10.16 -14.04 15.03
C GLU A 41 10.77 -14.14 13.63
N ALA A 42 11.83 -14.93 13.46
CA ALA A 42 12.47 -15.14 12.16
C ALA A 42 11.51 -15.73 11.10
N ARG A 43 10.61 -16.65 11.49
CA ARG A 43 9.58 -17.15 10.57
C ARG A 43 8.63 -16.05 10.14
N GLN A 44 8.17 -15.21 11.06
CA GLN A 44 7.27 -14.11 10.75
C GLN A 44 7.96 -13.04 9.88
N GLU A 45 9.21 -12.73 10.16
CA GLU A 45 10.01 -11.78 9.37
C GLU A 45 10.21 -12.28 7.93
N ASN A 46 10.52 -13.56 7.75
CA ASN A 46 10.66 -14.15 6.41
C ASN A 46 9.35 -14.08 5.61
N GLU A 47 8.21 -14.36 6.25
CA GLU A 47 6.89 -14.22 5.62
C GLU A 47 6.62 -12.76 5.22
N ASN A 48 6.91 -11.81 6.11
CA ASN A 48 6.73 -10.39 5.84
C ASN A 48 7.63 -9.90 4.70
N MET A 49 8.89 -10.35 4.67
CA MET A 49 9.85 -10.04 3.60
C MET A 49 9.37 -10.59 2.26
N ARG A 50 8.86 -11.82 2.21
CA ARG A 50 8.29 -12.40 1.00
C ARG A 50 7.11 -11.57 0.48
N ARG A 51 6.16 -11.21 1.37
CA ARG A 51 5.00 -10.39 1.00
C ARG A 51 5.38 -9.01 0.48
N ARG A 52 6.32 -8.33 1.14
CA ARG A 52 6.80 -7.01 0.71
C ARG A 52 7.45 -7.07 -0.67
N LYS A 53 8.27 -8.10 -0.91
CA LYS A 53 8.92 -8.30 -2.21
C LYS A 53 7.90 -8.51 -3.34
N GLU A 54 6.86 -9.30 -3.09
CA GLU A 54 5.76 -9.51 -4.05
C GLU A 54 4.96 -8.24 -4.32
N GLU A 55 4.66 -7.44 -3.28
CA GLU A 55 3.95 -6.17 -3.42
C GLU A 55 4.77 -5.12 -4.18
N GLU A 56 6.06 -5.02 -3.88
CA GLU A 56 6.99 -4.12 -4.56
C GLU A 56 7.15 -4.50 -6.04
N GLU A 57 7.29 -5.79 -6.34
CA GLU A 57 7.36 -6.27 -7.72
C GLU A 57 6.05 -6.00 -8.48
N ARG A 58 4.89 -6.21 -7.84
CA ARG A 58 3.59 -5.89 -8.44
C ARG A 58 3.47 -4.39 -8.72
N ARG A 59 3.89 -3.54 -7.79
CA ARG A 59 3.87 -2.09 -7.95
C ARG A 59 4.78 -1.64 -9.08
N ALA A 60 6.01 -2.16 -9.14
CA ALA A 60 6.97 -1.86 -10.20
C ALA A 60 6.44 -2.27 -11.58
N ARG A 61 5.79 -3.44 -11.69
CA ARG A 61 5.14 -3.88 -12.94
C ARG A 61 4.02 -2.94 -13.38
N MET A 62 3.15 -2.50 -12.47
CA MET A 62 2.06 -1.57 -12.81
C MET A 62 2.59 -0.19 -13.21
N GLU A 63 3.61 0.31 -12.52
CA GLU A 63 4.24 1.59 -12.85
C GLU A 63 4.92 1.54 -14.23
N ALA A 64 5.61 0.45 -14.54
CA ALA A 64 6.22 0.23 -15.84
C ALA A 64 5.17 0.19 -16.97
N GLN A 65 4.07 -0.52 -16.78
CA GLN A 65 2.98 -0.57 -17.75
C GLN A 65 2.34 0.81 -17.99
N LEU A 66 2.07 1.57 -16.93
CA LEU A 66 1.49 2.90 -17.06
C LEU A 66 2.44 3.88 -17.76
N LYS A 67 3.75 3.78 -17.47
CA LYS A 67 4.78 4.57 -18.14
C LYS A 67 4.86 4.25 -19.62
N GLU A 68 4.82 2.97 -19.98
CA GLU A 68 4.81 2.52 -21.38
C GLU A 68 3.55 3.01 -22.12
N GLN A 69 2.37 2.93 -21.48
CA GLN A 69 1.12 3.47 -22.04
C GLN A 69 1.21 4.97 -22.32
N ARG A 70 1.70 5.76 -21.34
CA ARG A 70 1.89 7.21 -21.50
C ARG A 70 2.88 7.54 -22.61
N GLU A 71 3.95 6.75 -22.76
CA GLU A 71 4.91 6.95 -23.84
C GLU A 71 4.31 6.64 -25.22
N LYS A 72 3.54 5.54 -25.34
CA LYS A 72 2.81 5.20 -26.56
C LYS A 72 1.80 6.28 -26.94
N GLU A 73 1.02 6.79 -25.97
CA GLU A 73 0.07 7.88 -26.22
C GLU A 73 0.78 9.15 -26.68
N ARG A 74 1.88 9.53 -26.02
CA ARG A 74 2.69 10.69 -26.44
C ARG A 74 3.25 10.52 -27.85
N LYS A 75 3.74 9.33 -28.21
CA LYS A 75 4.22 9.03 -29.57
C LYS A 75 3.08 9.09 -30.59
N ALA A 76 1.91 8.56 -30.27
CA ALA A 76 0.74 8.61 -31.14
C ALA A 76 0.25 10.05 -31.37
N ARG A 77 0.21 10.89 -30.33
CA ARG A 77 -0.13 12.32 -30.46
C ARG A 77 0.87 13.08 -31.34
N LYS A 78 2.18 12.86 -31.14
CA LYS A 78 3.22 13.46 -32.00
C LYS A 78 3.16 12.99 -33.46
N ALA A 79 2.77 11.73 -33.70
CA ALA A 79 2.60 11.21 -35.04
C ALA A 79 1.37 11.82 -35.75
N LYS A 80 0.29 12.09 -35.00
CA LYS A 80 -0.88 12.83 -35.52
C LYS A 80 -0.55 14.30 -35.81
N GLU A 81 0.15 14.97 -34.91
CA GLU A 81 0.59 16.36 -35.08
C GLU A 81 1.52 16.57 -36.28
N ASN A 82 2.33 15.56 -36.63
CA ASN A 82 3.19 15.59 -37.81
C ASN A 82 2.50 15.07 -39.09
N GLY A 83 1.24 14.63 -39.02
CA GLY A 83 0.55 13.91 -40.08
C GLY A 83 -0.74 14.55 -40.60
N GLU A 84 -1.26 15.60 -39.97
CA GLU A 84 -2.52 16.24 -40.37
C GLU A 84 -2.35 17.76 -40.45
N ASP A 85 -1.73 18.22 -41.53
CA ASP A 85 -2.07 19.52 -42.09
C ASP A 85 -3.32 19.30 -42.95
N ASP A 86 -4.43 19.91 -42.53
CA ASP A 86 -5.63 20.22 -43.31
C ASP A 86 -6.61 19.07 -43.68
N GLY A 87 -7.61 18.79 -42.83
CA GLY A 87 -8.91 18.32 -43.33
C GLY A 87 -9.85 17.51 -42.42
N GLY A 88 -9.34 16.81 -41.40
CA GLY A 88 -10.14 15.84 -40.62
C GLY A 88 -10.55 16.29 -39.21
N GLU A 89 -9.66 16.98 -38.50
CA GLU A 89 -9.87 17.30 -37.08
C GLU A 89 -11.06 18.24 -36.83
N PHE A 90 -11.31 19.19 -37.74
CA PHE A 90 -12.47 20.07 -37.66
C PHE A 90 -13.78 19.32 -37.92
N ASP A 91 -13.79 18.37 -38.86
CA ASP A 91 -14.97 17.57 -39.18
C ASP A 91 -15.30 16.58 -38.04
N ASP A 92 -14.29 16.01 -37.39
CA ASP A 92 -14.47 15.19 -36.18
C ASP A 92 -15.07 16.03 -35.03
N LEU A 93 -14.57 17.25 -34.81
CA LEU A 93 -15.10 18.17 -33.81
C LEU A 93 -16.55 18.59 -34.14
N VAL A 94 -16.84 18.92 -35.40
CA VAL A 94 -18.18 19.27 -35.87
C VAL A 94 -19.13 18.07 -35.78
N SER A 95 -18.66 16.87 -36.12
CA SER A 95 -19.42 15.63 -36.03
C SER A 95 -19.78 15.28 -34.59
N ALA A 96 -18.85 15.46 -33.65
CA ALA A 96 -19.13 15.29 -32.21
C ALA A 96 -20.16 16.31 -31.70
N LEU A 97 -20.08 17.57 -32.14
CA LEU A 97 -21.05 18.60 -31.79
C LEU A 97 -22.43 18.33 -32.40
N ARG A 98 -22.50 17.87 -33.66
CA ARG A 98 -23.76 17.50 -34.34
C ARG A 98 -24.38 16.24 -33.77
N SER A 99 -23.57 15.24 -33.39
CA SER A 99 -24.04 14.00 -32.79
C SER A 99 -24.54 14.19 -31.35
N GLY A 100 -24.18 15.31 -30.71
CA GLY A 100 -24.57 15.64 -29.34
C GLY A 100 -23.73 14.93 -28.26
N GLU A 101 -22.75 14.09 -28.62
CA GLU A 101 -21.93 13.33 -27.67
C GLU A 101 -21.14 14.25 -26.71
N VAL A 102 -20.78 15.45 -27.17
CA VAL A 102 -20.04 16.46 -26.39
C VAL A 102 -20.82 16.93 -25.16
N PHE A 103 -22.16 16.84 -25.18
CA PHE A 103 -23.01 17.28 -24.07
C PHE A 103 -23.47 16.13 -23.16
N ASP A 104 -23.46 14.89 -23.62
CA ASP A 104 -24.00 13.76 -22.85
C ASP A 104 -23.08 13.26 -21.72
N LYS A 105 -21.76 13.33 -21.90
CA LYS A 105 -20.80 12.69 -20.96
C LYS A 105 -20.46 13.50 -19.71
N ASP A 106 -20.57 14.83 -19.72
CA ASP A 106 -20.15 15.69 -18.59
C ASP A 106 -21.27 16.52 -17.94
N LEU A 107 -22.42 16.73 -18.60
CA LEU A 107 -23.57 17.39 -17.95
C LEU A 107 -24.12 16.57 -16.78
N SER A 108 -23.98 15.24 -16.82
CA SER A 108 -24.34 14.33 -15.74
C SER A 108 -23.42 14.41 -14.52
N LYS A 109 -22.17 14.88 -14.70
CA LYS A 109 -21.18 15.06 -13.62
C LYS A 109 -21.24 16.48 -13.03
N MET A 110 -21.45 17.51 -13.85
CA MET A 110 -21.61 18.90 -13.35
C MET A 110 -22.88 19.09 -12.50
N LYS A 111 -23.95 18.34 -12.77
CA LYS A 111 -25.25 18.47 -12.07
C LYS A 111 -25.26 17.85 -10.66
N ARG A 112 -24.27 17.02 -10.29
CA ARG A 112 -24.18 16.38 -8.97
C ARG A 112 -23.51 17.24 -7.90
N ASN A 113 -22.79 18.30 -8.27
CA ASN A 113 -22.12 19.18 -7.31
C ASN A 113 -22.97 20.35 -6.78
N ARG A 114 -24.23 20.50 -7.23
CA ARG A 114 -25.12 21.60 -6.80
C ARG A 114 -26.36 21.10 -6.06
N LYS A 115 -26.21 20.24 -5.05
CA LYS A 115 -27.22 20.06 -3.99
C LYS A 115 -26.67 19.24 -2.81
N ARG A 116 -26.16 19.94 -1.79
CA ARG A 116 -26.45 19.76 -0.34
C ARG A 116 -25.40 20.53 0.50
N ILE A 117 -25.55 21.85 0.54
CA ILE A 117 -25.20 22.62 1.74
C ILE A 117 -26.54 23.19 2.23
N ASN A 118 -27.21 22.44 3.09
CA ASN A 118 -28.18 23.00 4.02
C ASN A 118 -28.19 22.13 5.27
N SER A 119 -27.23 22.39 6.16
CA SER A 119 -27.28 21.97 7.55
C SER A 119 -27.59 23.21 8.38
N GLN A 120 -28.78 23.20 8.94
CA GLN A 120 -29.15 23.74 10.24
C GLN A 120 -28.92 25.23 10.52
N THR A 121 -30.06 25.90 10.66
CA THR A 121 -30.31 27.00 11.58
C THR A 121 -29.82 26.69 13.00
N SER A 122 -28.87 27.48 13.52
CA SER A 122 -28.93 28.11 14.86
C SER A 122 -27.64 28.88 15.16
N ASP A 123 -27.76 30.20 15.07
CA ASP A 123 -27.32 31.24 16.01
C ASP A 123 -25.87 31.36 16.54
N THR A 124 -25.43 32.62 16.53
CA THR A 124 -24.34 33.28 17.27
C THR A 124 -22.86 32.95 16.98
N GLY A 125 -22.19 33.91 16.33
CA GLY A 125 -21.03 34.57 16.95
C GLY A 125 -19.61 34.29 16.42
N ARG A 126 -18.97 35.41 16.02
CA ARG A 126 -17.53 35.76 16.12
C ARG A 126 -16.63 35.56 14.88
N GLU A 127 -16.34 36.73 14.28
CA GLU A 127 -15.09 37.25 13.69
C GLU A 127 -14.08 36.34 12.98
N ARG A 128 -13.58 36.85 11.84
CA ARG A 128 -12.52 36.27 11.00
C ARG A 128 -11.13 36.70 11.50
N PRO A 129 -10.14 35.80 11.67
CA PRO A 129 -8.74 36.22 11.68
C PRO A 129 -8.22 36.32 10.24
N ILE A 130 -7.75 37.51 9.88
CA ILE A 130 -7.05 37.81 8.63
C ILE A 130 -5.61 37.29 8.76
N THR A 131 -5.18 36.37 7.89
CA THR A 131 -3.78 36.02 7.75
C THR A 131 -3.07 37.07 6.90
N LYS A 132 -2.13 37.81 7.52
CA LYS A 132 -1.19 38.67 6.80
C LYS A 132 -0.10 37.81 6.13
N LEU A 133 0.16 38.06 4.86
CA LEU A 133 1.38 37.63 4.15
C LEU A 133 2.51 38.60 4.53
N ASN A 134 3.65 38.07 4.98
CA ASN A 134 4.85 38.85 5.24
C ASN A 134 5.70 38.96 3.95
N PHE A 135 6.08 40.18 3.59
CA PHE A 135 7.37 40.51 2.98
C PHE A 135 8.20 41.22 4.05
#